data_AF-A0A8D8DY74-F1
#
_entry.id   AF-A0A8D8DY74-F1
#
_cell.length_a   1.000
_cell.length_b   1.000
_cell.length_c   1.000
_cell.angle_alpha   90.00
_cell.angle_beta   90.00
_cell.angle_gamma   90.00
#
_symmetry.space_group_name_H-M   'P 1'
#
loop_
_entity.id
_entity.type
_entity.pdbx_description
1 polymer ?
#
loop_
_entity_poly.entity_id
_entity_poly.type
_entity_poly.pdbx_seq_one_letter_code
_entity_poly.pdbx_strand_id
1 'polypeptide(L)'
;EGEETVIRGFLDGDGVGERFDFCMCNPPFYEQDHEVENRTGHRPEPSAVSTGSMDELRTEGGELRFVEKIIDESLELKERITVYSSMLGHKRNYDQILRILKGRGVSNFTTTRFCQGNTTRWGVAWSFSSEALLYKVPDATQQSTNTNKKSPSKPLQGKILTSNQAPTLAEAKTHLLSALTPLALQLQPLEGESDSESLWKLVAQDNTWSHQRRKRREAMRVATVESSGELASEQGTPSKRCRTEPVLSAAVSLKSCDGGWTLALSYLGGIAGKDGVNQILQYVKNKLKESSE
;
A
#
# COMPACT_ATOMS: atom_id res chain seq x y z
N GLU A 1 8.74 41.49 -1.34
CA GLU A 1 7.82 40.45 -0.84
C GLU A 1 8.61 39.58 0.13
N GLY A 2 8.06 39.27 1.30
CA GLY A 2 8.76 38.47 2.29
C GLY A 2 8.98 37.07 1.74
N GLU A 3 10.20 36.55 1.86
CA GLU A 3 10.49 35.15 1.56
C GLU A 3 9.62 34.31 2.50
N GLU A 4 8.62 33.61 1.95
CA GLU A 4 7.83 32.67 2.74
C GLU A 4 8.80 31.65 3.34
N THR A 5 8.66 31.27 4.60
CA THR A 5 9.55 30.29 5.28
C THR A 5 8.73 29.14 5.85
N VAL A 6 9.31 27.96 5.95
CA VAL A 6 8.64 26.77 6.51
C VAL A 6 8.98 26.56 7.98
N ILE A 7 10.27 26.60 8.34
CA ILE A 7 10.77 26.37 9.70
C ILE A 7 11.23 27.69 10.33
N ARG A 8 11.93 28.54 9.57
CA ARG A 8 12.56 29.76 10.07
C ARG A 8 11.56 30.68 10.77
N GLY A 9 10.39 30.91 10.17
CA GLY A 9 9.34 31.76 10.75
C GLY A 9 8.86 31.30 12.14
N PHE A 10 8.79 29.99 12.39
CA PHE A 10 8.47 29.47 13.72
C PHE A 10 9.63 29.68 14.70
N LEU A 11 10.86 29.40 14.27
CA LEU A 11 12.05 29.51 15.12
C LEU A 11 12.47 30.95 15.43
N ASP A 12 12.06 31.92 14.62
CA ASP A 12 12.29 33.34 14.84
C ASP A 12 11.12 34.02 15.59
N GLY A 13 10.00 33.31 15.77
CA GLY A 13 8.87 33.71 16.61
C GLY A 13 8.82 32.90 17.91
N ASP A 14 7.97 31.88 17.93
CA ASP A 14 7.66 31.10 19.15
C ASP A 14 8.83 30.22 19.62
N GLY A 15 9.77 29.87 18.74
CA GLY A 15 10.92 28.99 19.04
C GLY A 15 12.27 29.71 19.26
N VAL A 16 12.26 31.00 19.55
CA VAL A 16 13.50 31.80 19.68
C VAL A 16 14.36 31.29 20.83
N GLY A 17 15.63 30.97 20.53
CA GLY A 17 16.60 30.49 21.51
C GLY A 17 16.45 29.02 21.91
N GLU A 18 15.37 28.35 21.51
CA GLU A 18 15.19 26.92 21.76
C GLU A 18 15.99 26.05 20.77
N ARG A 19 16.34 24.85 21.26
CA ARG A 19 16.87 23.75 20.47
C ARG A 19 15.88 22.60 20.49
N PHE A 20 15.65 22.00 19.32
CA PHE A 20 14.71 20.89 19.16
C PHE A 20 15.45 19.61 18.80
N ASP A 21 14.98 18.47 19.30
CA ASP A 21 15.54 17.18 18.96
C ASP A 21 15.28 16.80 17.50
N PHE A 22 14.08 17.08 17.01
CA PHE A 22 13.72 16.78 15.63
C PHE A 22 12.60 17.67 15.09
N CYS A 23 12.52 17.77 13.77
CA CYS A 23 11.31 18.18 13.07
C CYS A 23 10.82 17.06 12.16
N MET A 24 9.51 17.00 11.96
CA MET A 24 8.86 16.05 11.04
C MET A 24 7.88 16.78 10.15
N CYS A 25 7.83 16.40 8.88
CA CYS A 25 6.96 17.03 7.90
C CYS A 25 6.26 15.99 7.04
N ASN A 26 4.96 16.17 6.83
CA ASN A 26 4.21 15.56 5.74
C ASN A 26 3.86 16.68 4.75
N PRO A 27 4.71 16.95 3.74
CA PRO A 27 4.58 18.10 2.88
C PRO A 27 3.35 17.99 1.97
N PRO A 28 2.79 19.11 1.48
CA PRO A 28 1.79 19.10 0.44
C PRO A 28 2.34 18.40 -0.82
N PHE A 29 1.63 17.39 -1.32
CA PHE A 29 2.19 16.51 -2.37
C PHE A 29 2.05 17.05 -3.79
N TYR A 30 1.10 17.95 -4.03
CA TYR A 30 0.69 18.36 -5.36
C TYR A 30 1.04 19.82 -5.63
N GLU A 31 1.15 20.17 -6.91
CA GLU A 31 1.29 21.55 -7.35
C GLU A 31 -0.09 22.21 -7.44
N GLN A 32 -0.19 23.53 -7.26
CA GLN A 32 -1.47 24.26 -7.16
C GLN A 32 -2.43 23.96 -8.32
N ASP A 33 -1.91 23.79 -9.54
CA ASP A 33 -2.70 23.56 -10.76
C ASP A 33 -2.65 22.12 -11.28
N HIS A 34 -2.04 21.19 -10.55
CA HIS A 34 -1.87 19.82 -11.04
C HIS A 34 -3.11 18.97 -10.74
N GLU A 35 -3.90 18.66 -11.76
CA GLU A 35 -4.88 17.57 -11.70
C GLU A 35 -4.18 16.24 -11.47
N VAL A 36 -4.75 15.34 -10.66
CA VAL A 36 -4.17 14.03 -10.37
C VAL A 36 -4.12 13.20 -11.66
N GLU A 37 -3.08 13.38 -12.46
CA GLU A 37 -2.98 12.73 -13.76
C GLU A 37 -2.83 11.23 -13.58
N ASN A 38 -3.84 10.53 -14.06
CA ASN A 38 -3.81 9.11 -14.23
C ASN A 38 -2.91 8.79 -15.42
N ARG A 39 -1.58 8.81 -15.23
CA ARG A 39 -0.55 8.67 -16.29
C ARG A 39 -0.73 7.45 -17.21
N THR A 40 -1.49 6.45 -16.78
CA THR A 40 -1.76 5.22 -17.53
C THR A 40 -3.22 5.06 -17.96
N GLY A 41 -4.11 5.98 -17.57
CA GLY A 41 -5.56 5.92 -17.83
C GLY A 41 -6.27 4.72 -17.19
N HIS A 42 -5.56 3.88 -16.43
CA HIS A 42 -6.05 2.61 -15.88
C HIS A 42 -5.72 2.47 -14.39
N ARG A 43 -5.15 3.50 -13.74
CA ARG A 43 -4.96 3.48 -12.29
C ARG A 43 -6.35 3.55 -11.65
N PRO A 44 -6.73 2.57 -10.81
CA PRO A 44 -7.93 2.69 -10.00
C PRO A 44 -7.82 3.96 -9.15
N GLU A 45 -8.95 4.62 -8.93
CA GLU A 45 -8.98 5.75 -8.01
C GLU A 45 -8.42 5.35 -6.64
N PRO A 46 -7.71 6.27 -5.96
CA PRO A 46 -7.30 6.05 -4.58
C PRO A 46 -8.50 5.59 -3.73
N SER A 47 -8.28 4.57 -2.90
CA SER A 47 -9.31 4.08 -1.98
C SER A 47 -9.54 4.98 -0.77
N ALA A 48 -8.60 5.88 -0.51
CA ALA A 48 -8.69 6.89 0.52
C ALA A 48 -9.28 8.17 -0.09
N VAL A 49 -10.30 8.73 0.57
CA VAL A 49 -10.81 10.06 0.26
C VAL A 49 -9.78 11.06 0.78
N SER A 50 -9.32 11.96 -0.07
CA SER A 50 -8.46 13.06 0.35
C SER A 50 -9.32 14.08 1.10
N THR A 51 -9.20 14.14 2.42
CA THR A 51 -9.94 15.08 3.28
C THR A 51 -9.12 16.29 3.70
N GLY A 52 -7.88 16.41 3.22
CA GLY A 52 -7.01 17.53 3.56
C GLY A 52 -7.50 18.85 2.96
N SER A 53 -7.15 19.96 3.60
CA SER A 53 -7.37 21.30 3.05
C SER A 53 -6.56 21.50 1.77
N MET A 54 -6.88 22.51 0.96
CA MET A 54 -6.09 22.79 -0.25
C MET A 54 -4.63 23.06 0.08
N ASP A 55 -4.35 23.76 1.19
CA ASP A 55 -3.00 24.07 1.65
C ASP A 55 -2.25 22.84 2.20
N GLU A 56 -2.97 21.84 2.71
CA GLU A 56 -2.38 20.55 3.11
C GLU A 56 -2.07 19.65 1.90
N LEU A 57 -2.73 19.88 0.77
CA LEU A 57 -2.61 19.04 -0.42
C LEU A 57 -1.71 19.65 -1.49
N ARG A 58 -1.70 20.98 -1.62
CA ARG A 58 -1.08 21.71 -2.72
C ARG A 58 -0.16 22.81 -2.24
N THR A 59 0.94 23.01 -2.97
CA THR A 59 1.88 24.12 -2.76
C THR A 59 2.55 24.49 -4.07
N GLU A 60 3.08 25.71 -4.18
CA GLU A 60 3.81 26.16 -5.38
C GLU A 60 5.07 25.31 -5.58
N GLY A 61 5.27 24.75 -6.79
CA GLY A 61 6.36 23.80 -7.08
C GLY A 61 6.22 22.43 -6.41
N GLY A 62 5.09 22.17 -5.75
CA GLY A 62 4.73 20.90 -5.13
C GLY A 62 5.70 20.39 -4.07
N GLU A 63 5.61 19.08 -3.79
CA GLU A 63 6.42 18.39 -2.78
C GLU A 63 7.92 18.66 -2.90
N LEU A 64 8.45 18.67 -4.13
CA LEU A 64 9.88 18.80 -4.36
C LEU A 64 10.39 20.15 -3.85
N ARG A 65 9.76 21.25 -4.28
CA ARG A 65 10.16 22.60 -3.90
C ARG A 65 9.95 22.85 -2.41
N PHE A 66 8.87 22.32 -1.84
CA PHE A 66 8.60 22.43 -0.41
C PHE A 66 9.69 21.79 0.44
N VAL A 67 10.11 20.57 0.10
CA VAL A 67 11.18 19.89 0.86
C VAL A 67 12.56 20.46 0.55
N GLU A 68 12.82 20.93 -0.67
CA GLU A 68 14.04 21.68 -0.99
C GLU A 68 14.18 22.92 -0.12
N LYS A 69 13.08 23.67 0.08
CA LYS A 69 13.05 24.83 0.96
C LYS A 69 13.36 24.48 2.42
N ILE A 70 12.82 23.37 2.94
CA ILE A 70 13.18 22.87 4.28
C ILE A 70 14.68 22.55 4.36
N ILE A 71 15.26 21.94 3.31
CA ILE A 71 16.70 21.65 3.24
C ILE A 71 17.48 22.96 3.27
N ASP A 72 17.04 23.97 2.53
CA ASP A 72 17.73 25.26 2.42
C ASP A 72 17.72 26.02 3.74
N GLU A 73 16.57 26.09 4.41
CA GLU A 73 16.48 26.66 5.76
C GLU A 73 17.33 25.86 6.76
N SER A 74 17.38 24.53 6.65
CA SER A 74 18.22 23.70 7.53
C SER A 74 19.72 24.00 7.38
N LEU A 75 20.18 24.44 6.20
CA LEU A 75 21.58 24.82 5.99
C LEU A 75 21.97 26.06 6.80
N GLU A 76 21.02 26.91 7.16
CA GLU A 76 21.25 28.07 8.01
C GLU A 76 21.01 27.75 9.49
N LEU A 77 19.92 27.02 9.77
CA LEU A 77 19.52 26.66 11.13
C LEU A 77 20.45 25.63 11.79
N LYS A 78 21.12 24.79 10.99
CA LYS A 78 22.13 23.82 11.42
C LYS A 78 21.70 22.96 12.61
N GLU A 79 22.25 23.21 13.79
CA GLU A 79 22.03 22.42 15.01
C GLU A 79 20.95 23.00 15.91
N ARG A 80 20.18 24.01 15.45
CA ARG A 80 18.96 24.43 16.15
C ARG A 80 17.91 23.32 16.18
N ILE A 81 17.94 22.43 15.18
CA ILE A 81 17.19 21.17 15.19
C ILE A 81 18.19 20.04 14.97
N THR A 82 18.24 19.06 15.88
CA THR A 82 19.21 17.97 15.81
C THR A 82 18.94 17.07 14.60
N VAL A 83 17.68 16.73 14.31
CA VAL A 83 17.31 15.92 13.14
C VAL A 83 16.17 16.57 12.34
N TYR A 84 16.45 16.89 11.08
CA TYR A 84 15.41 17.30 10.14
C TYR A 84 14.84 16.07 9.44
N SER A 85 13.52 16.00 9.26
CA SER A 85 12.90 14.89 8.53
C SER A 85 11.67 15.30 7.74
N SER A 86 11.42 14.58 6.64
CA SER A 86 10.24 14.76 5.80
C SER A 86 9.80 13.43 5.18
N MET A 87 8.49 13.24 5.05
CA MET A 87 7.88 12.15 4.29
C MET A 87 7.67 12.57 2.84
N LEU A 88 7.83 11.63 1.91
CA LEU A 88 7.66 11.85 0.48
C LEU A 88 6.61 10.87 -0.09
N GLY A 89 5.67 11.42 -0.84
CA GLY A 89 4.60 10.77 -1.58
C GLY A 89 5.04 10.22 -2.93
N HIS A 90 6.00 10.86 -3.61
CA HIS A 90 6.39 10.50 -4.97
C HIS A 90 7.84 9.99 -5.06
N LYS A 91 8.03 8.79 -5.65
CA LYS A 91 9.36 8.19 -5.85
C LYS A 91 10.32 9.09 -6.64
N ARG A 92 9.81 9.80 -7.66
CA ARG A 92 10.61 10.75 -8.46
C ARG A 92 11.22 11.85 -7.58
N ASN A 93 10.42 12.40 -6.67
CA ASN A 93 10.84 13.46 -5.77
C ASN A 93 11.82 12.92 -4.73
N TYR A 94 11.61 11.71 -4.21
CA TYR A 94 12.60 11.00 -3.39
C TYR A 94 13.98 10.96 -4.06
N ASP A 95 14.08 10.48 -5.29
CA ASP A 95 15.36 10.39 -6.00
C ASP A 95 15.99 11.77 -6.27
N GLN A 96 15.18 12.84 -6.39
CA GLN A 96 15.65 14.22 -6.56
C GLN A 96 16.13 14.83 -5.23
N ILE A 97 15.40 14.63 -4.14
CA ILE A 97 15.76 15.12 -2.81
C ILE A 97 17.09 14.53 -2.35
N LEU A 98 17.35 13.24 -2.61
CA LEU A 98 18.67 12.66 -2.30
C LEU A 98 19.82 13.29 -3.09
N ARG A 99 19.56 13.74 -4.33
CA ARG A 99 20.55 14.47 -5.13
C ARG A 99 20.74 15.89 -4.60
N ILE A 100 19.67 16.56 -4.19
CA ILE A 100 19.73 17.90 -3.57
C ILE A 100 20.54 17.85 -2.29
N LEU A 101 20.24 16.95 -1.35
CA LEU A 101 21.01 16.79 -0.10
C LEU A 101 22.50 16.62 -0.37
N LYS A 102 22.86 15.72 -1.29
CA LYS A 102 24.27 15.51 -1.70
C LYS A 102 24.87 16.76 -2.34
N GLY A 103 24.14 17.41 -3.24
CA GLY A 103 24.57 18.62 -3.94
C GLY A 103 24.78 19.81 -3.00
N ARG A 104 24.03 19.89 -1.91
CA ARG A 104 24.19 20.88 -0.83
C ARG A 104 25.23 20.46 0.23
N GLY A 105 25.94 19.36 0.03
CA GLY A 105 27.01 18.90 0.93
C GLY A 105 26.53 18.23 2.22
N VAL A 106 25.25 17.82 2.30
CA VAL A 106 24.72 17.10 3.46
C VAL A 106 25.09 15.63 3.34
N SER A 107 26.06 15.19 4.15
CA SER A 107 26.56 13.80 4.15
C SER A 107 25.92 12.93 5.24
N ASN A 108 25.43 13.53 6.32
CA ASN A 108 24.78 12.83 7.42
C ASN A 108 23.27 12.78 7.20
N PHE A 109 22.82 11.81 6.40
CA PHE A 109 21.41 11.55 6.17
C PHE A 109 21.10 10.05 6.12
N THR A 110 19.85 9.70 6.37
CA THR A 110 19.32 8.35 6.25
C THR A 110 17.97 8.38 5.55
N THR A 111 17.54 7.22 5.06
CA THR A 111 16.25 7.08 4.37
C THR A 111 15.53 5.83 4.83
N THR A 112 14.22 5.83 4.68
CA THR A 112 13.38 4.67 4.93
C THR A 112 12.23 4.62 3.95
N ARG A 113 11.52 3.49 3.92
CA ARG A 113 10.35 3.28 3.08
C ARG A 113 9.21 2.75 3.93
N PHE A 114 8.08 3.44 3.90
CA PHE A 114 6.85 3.02 4.55
C PHE A 114 5.94 2.34 3.54
N CYS A 115 5.58 1.08 3.78
CA CYS A 115 4.70 0.30 2.92
C CYS A 115 3.45 -0.08 3.72
N GLN A 116 2.30 0.52 3.39
CA GLN A 116 1.02 0.22 4.01
C GLN A 116 0.00 -0.16 2.93
N GLY A 117 -0.16 -1.47 2.72
CA GLY A 117 -0.92 -2.00 1.58
C GLY A 117 -0.34 -1.48 0.25
N ASN A 118 -1.20 -0.93 -0.60
CA ASN A 118 -0.79 -0.39 -1.91
C ASN A 118 -0.11 0.99 -1.83
N THR A 119 -0.13 1.63 -0.66
CA THR A 119 0.44 2.96 -0.47
C THR A 119 1.90 2.83 -0.03
N THR A 120 2.80 3.28 -0.89
CA THR A 120 4.22 3.45 -0.54
C THR A 120 4.51 4.93 -0.28
N ARG A 121 5.26 5.18 0.79
CA ARG A 121 5.86 6.47 1.11
C ARG A 121 7.35 6.28 1.38
N TRP A 122 8.12 7.35 1.25
CA TRP A 122 9.53 7.37 1.60
C TRP A 122 9.74 8.35 2.73
N GLY A 123 10.65 8.05 3.64
CA GLY A 123 11.12 8.99 4.66
C GLY A 123 12.56 9.36 4.36
N VAL A 124 12.88 10.64 4.53
CA VAL A 124 14.25 11.13 4.53
C VAL A 124 14.50 11.90 5.82
N ALA A 125 15.66 11.69 6.42
CA ALA A 125 16.11 12.43 7.59
C ALA A 125 17.57 12.82 7.43
N TRP A 126 17.94 14.02 7.86
CA TRP A 126 19.30 14.53 7.80
C TRP A 126 19.65 15.36 9.04
N SER A 127 20.94 15.52 9.30
CA SER A 127 21.44 16.24 10.46
C SER A 127 22.75 16.96 10.16
N PHE A 128 22.98 18.09 10.84
CA PHE A 128 24.27 18.77 10.88
C PHE A 128 25.06 18.47 12.17
N SER A 129 24.41 17.84 13.16
CA SER A 129 25.05 17.46 14.41
C SER A 129 25.94 16.23 14.24
N SER A 130 27.12 16.26 14.83
CA SER A 130 28.01 15.09 14.92
C SER A 130 27.52 14.02 15.89
N GLU A 131 26.55 14.34 16.75
CA GLU A 131 26.00 13.41 17.75
C GLU A 131 24.94 12.48 17.12
N ALA A 132 24.18 12.99 16.15
CA ALA A 132 23.16 12.23 15.44
C ALA A 132 23.75 11.45 14.26
N LEU A 133 24.34 10.28 14.53
CA LEU A 133 25.01 9.45 13.52
C LEU A 133 24.01 8.68 12.61
N LEU A 134 23.32 9.40 11.70
CA LEU A 134 22.24 8.81 10.89
C LEU A 134 22.72 7.71 9.93
N TYR A 135 23.99 7.74 9.51
CA TYR A 135 24.58 6.67 8.72
C TYR A 135 24.65 5.31 9.45
N LYS A 136 24.54 5.30 10.79
CA LYS A 136 24.48 4.07 11.60
C LYS A 136 23.07 3.54 11.76
N VAL A 137 22.04 4.31 11.39
CA VAL A 137 20.65 3.87 11.46
C VAL A 137 20.49 2.71 10.47
N PRO A 138 20.09 1.52 10.93
CA PRO A 138 19.91 0.38 10.04
C PRO A 138 18.90 0.72 8.96
N ASP A 139 19.31 0.56 7.70
CA ASP A 139 18.39 0.71 6.59
C ASP A 139 17.35 -0.42 6.66
N ALA A 140 16.12 -0.07 7.03
CA ALA A 140 15.00 -1.01 7.09
C ALA A 140 14.75 -1.69 5.72
N THR A 141 15.26 -1.13 4.62
CA THR A 141 15.20 -1.74 3.30
C THR A 141 16.23 -2.87 3.09
N GLN A 142 17.36 -2.87 3.81
CA GLN A 142 18.40 -3.91 3.70
C GLN A 142 18.10 -5.17 4.54
N GLN A 143 17.23 -5.08 5.55
CA GLN A 143 16.74 -6.27 6.26
C GLN A 143 15.92 -7.21 5.34
N SER A 144 15.46 -6.71 4.19
CA SER A 144 14.70 -7.47 3.19
C SER A 144 15.55 -8.13 2.09
N THR A 145 16.82 -7.75 1.90
CA THR A 145 17.59 -8.17 0.71
C THR A 145 18.69 -9.20 0.98
N ASN A 146 19.01 -9.50 2.25
CA ASN A 146 19.95 -10.57 2.61
C ASN A 146 19.26 -11.92 2.88
N THR A 147 18.55 -12.45 1.87
CA THR A 147 18.19 -13.88 1.84
C THR A 147 18.61 -14.51 0.52
N ASN A 148 19.92 -14.61 0.32
CA ASN A 148 20.50 -15.66 -0.53
C ASN A 148 20.24 -17.03 0.13
N LYS A 149 19.04 -17.55 -0.14
CA LYS A 149 18.51 -18.94 -0.03
C LYS A 149 17.00 -18.82 0.21
N LYS A 150 16.22 -18.64 -0.85
CA LYS A 150 14.75 -18.74 -0.76
C LYS A 150 14.37 -20.21 -0.56
N SER A 151 14.28 -20.63 0.70
CA SER A 151 13.22 -21.56 1.06
C SER A 151 11.88 -20.89 0.72
N PRO A 152 10.87 -21.63 0.24
CA PRO A 152 9.56 -21.06 0.01
C PRO A 152 9.07 -20.43 1.32
N SER A 153 8.72 -19.14 1.27
CA SER A 153 8.21 -18.44 2.45
C SER A 153 7.00 -19.21 3.00
N LYS A 154 6.95 -19.40 4.33
CA LYS A 154 5.85 -20.12 5.00
C LYS A 154 4.49 -19.63 4.48
N PRO A 155 3.55 -20.53 4.17
CA PRO A 155 2.22 -20.16 3.68
C PRO A 155 1.51 -19.28 4.70
N LEU A 156 0.75 -18.27 4.23
CA LEU A 156 -0.23 -17.60 5.08
C LEU A 156 -1.37 -18.58 5.35
N GLN A 157 -1.66 -18.86 6.61
CA GLN A 157 -2.62 -19.87 7.00
C GLN A 157 -3.68 -19.30 7.95
N GLY A 158 -4.91 -19.82 7.86
CA GLY A 158 -5.99 -19.48 8.78
C GLY A 158 -7.09 -20.53 8.79
N LYS A 159 -7.64 -20.80 9.97
CA LYS A 159 -8.85 -21.63 10.13
C LYS A 159 -10.02 -20.94 9.43
N ILE A 160 -10.70 -21.66 8.54
CA ILE A 160 -11.80 -21.13 7.72
C ILE A 160 -13.16 -21.76 8.07
N LEU A 161 -13.17 -23.01 8.56
CA LEU A 161 -14.38 -23.74 8.92
C LEU A 161 -14.11 -24.61 10.15
N THR A 162 -15.15 -24.90 10.91
CA THR A 162 -15.14 -25.90 11.99
C THR A 162 -15.68 -27.24 11.50
N SER A 163 -15.36 -28.32 12.20
CA SER A 163 -15.90 -29.66 11.87
C SER A 163 -17.43 -29.71 11.93
N ASN A 164 -18.07 -28.84 12.71
CA ASN A 164 -19.53 -28.74 12.78
C ASN A 164 -20.14 -28.07 11.53
N GLN A 165 -19.38 -27.17 10.87
CA GLN A 165 -19.83 -26.46 9.66
C GLN A 165 -19.56 -27.25 8.39
N ALA A 166 -18.53 -28.09 8.39
CA ALA A 166 -18.19 -28.98 7.29
C ALA A 166 -17.54 -30.26 7.87
N PRO A 167 -18.30 -31.35 8.06
CA PRO A 167 -17.78 -32.59 8.63
C PRO A 167 -16.82 -33.31 7.68
N THR A 168 -16.97 -33.12 6.37
CA THR A 168 -16.18 -33.78 5.33
C THR A 168 -15.29 -32.81 4.54
N LEU A 169 -14.17 -33.31 3.99
CA LEU A 169 -13.29 -32.53 3.11
C LEU A 169 -14.05 -32.04 1.85
N ALA A 170 -14.96 -32.87 1.33
CA ALA A 170 -15.78 -32.52 0.16
C ALA A 170 -16.70 -31.33 0.43
N GLU A 171 -17.32 -31.26 1.60
CA GLU A 171 -18.13 -30.12 2.03
C GLU A 171 -17.25 -28.88 2.23
N ALA A 172 -16.12 -29.02 2.92
CA ALA A 172 -15.19 -27.91 3.13
C ALA A 172 -14.66 -27.33 1.80
N LYS A 173 -14.35 -28.21 0.83
CA LYS A 173 -13.97 -27.85 -0.55
C LYS A 173 -15.11 -27.11 -1.26
N THR A 174 -16.34 -27.58 -1.13
CA THR A 174 -17.53 -26.94 -1.73
C THR A 174 -17.74 -25.54 -1.18
N HIS A 175 -17.66 -25.36 0.15
CA HIS A 175 -17.76 -24.05 0.78
C HIS A 175 -16.65 -23.10 0.35
N LEU A 176 -15.40 -23.58 0.30
CA LEU A 176 -14.26 -22.79 -0.15
C LEU A 176 -14.42 -22.34 -1.61
N LEU A 177 -14.76 -23.26 -2.52
CA LEU A 177 -14.94 -22.94 -3.94
C LEU A 177 -16.13 -21.99 -4.15
N SER A 178 -17.23 -22.18 -3.42
CA SER A 178 -18.36 -21.25 -3.41
C SER A 178 -17.92 -19.85 -2.96
N ALA A 179 -17.13 -19.74 -1.90
CA ALA A 179 -16.59 -18.48 -1.43
C ALA A 179 -15.65 -17.81 -2.44
N LEU A 180 -14.88 -18.59 -3.22
CA LEU A 180 -13.94 -18.06 -4.23
C LEU A 180 -14.61 -17.75 -5.59
N THR A 181 -15.77 -18.32 -5.88
CA THR A 181 -16.49 -18.16 -7.16
C THR A 181 -16.70 -16.69 -7.56
N PRO A 182 -17.13 -15.77 -6.65
CA PRO A 182 -17.33 -14.36 -7.00
C PRO A 182 -16.05 -13.61 -7.40
N LEU A 183 -14.87 -14.17 -7.10
CA LEU A 183 -13.60 -13.55 -7.43
C LEU A 183 -13.15 -13.82 -8.88
N ALA A 184 -13.89 -14.61 -9.66
CA ALA A 184 -13.55 -14.93 -11.06
C ALA A 184 -12.08 -15.40 -11.24
N LEU A 185 -11.62 -16.23 -10.30
CA LEU A 185 -10.26 -16.76 -10.25
C LEU A 185 -10.15 -18.01 -11.13
N GLN A 186 -9.01 -18.19 -11.79
CA GLN A 186 -8.66 -19.44 -12.45
C GLN A 186 -8.05 -20.40 -11.42
N LEU A 187 -8.75 -21.48 -11.11
CA LEU A 187 -8.29 -22.52 -10.19
C LEU A 187 -7.92 -23.77 -10.98
N GLN A 188 -6.66 -24.21 -10.83
CA GLN A 188 -6.16 -25.44 -11.43
C GLN A 188 -5.82 -26.43 -10.30
N PRO A 189 -6.40 -27.63 -10.26
CA PRO A 189 -5.99 -28.64 -9.28
C PRO A 189 -4.51 -29.03 -9.50
N LEU A 190 -3.78 -29.24 -8.40
CA LEU A 190 -2.40 -29.71 -8.41
C LEU A 190 -2.36 -31.17 -7.95
N GLU A 191 -1.42 -31.97 -8.48
CA GLU A 191 -1.23 -33.36 -8.06
C GLU A 191 -0.82 -33.43 -6.59
N GLY A 192 -1.59 -34.17 -5.78
CA GLY A 192 -1.39 -34.28 -4.33
C GLY A 192 -2.67 -34.33 -3.48
N GLU A 193 -3.84 -34.69 -4.04
CA GLU A 193 -5.05 -34.90 -3.24
C GLU A 193 -4.89 -36.14 -2.34
N SER A 194 -5.05 -35.93 -1.04
CA SER A 194 -5.17 -36.99 -0.03
C SER A 194 -6.45 -36.74 0.77
N ASP A 195 -6.93 -37.74 1.52
CA ASP A 195 -8.16 -37.60 2.33
C ASP A 195 -8.15 -36.42 3.32
N SER A 196 -6.97 -35.88 3.61
CA SER A 196 -6.77 -34.78 4.56
C SER A 196 -6.26 -33.47 3.93
N GLU A 197 -5.93 -33.46 2.63
CA GLU A 197 -5.37 -32.29 1.96
C GLU A 197 -5.78 -32.19 0.49
N SER A 198 -6.18 -30.99 0.06
CA SER A 198 -6.42 -30.65 -1.34
C SER A 198 -5.61 -29.42 -1.74
N LEU A 199 -5.04 -29.44 -2.96
CA LEU A 199 -4.08 -28.45 -3.46
C LEU A 199 -4.53 -27.87 -4.81
N TRP A 200 -4.45 -26.54 -4.94
CA TRP A 200 -4.74 -25.83 -6.18
C TRP A 200 -3.70 -24.76 -6.48
N LYS A 201 -3.52 -24.47 -7.76
CA LYS A 201 -2.93 -23.23 -8.24
C LYS A 201 -4.05 -22.24 -8.54
N LEU A 202 -4.01 -21.09 -7.87
CA LEU A 202 -4.89 -19.96 -8.06
C LEU A 202 -4.18 -18.93 -8.94
N VAL A 203 -4.85 -18.48 -10.00
CA VAL A 203 -4.39 -17.41 -10.89
C VAL A 203 -5.49 -16.38 -11.06
N ALA A 204 -5.15 -15.11 -10.86
CA ALA A 204 -6.03 -13.99 -11.07
C ALA A 204 -5.50 -13.06 -12.16
N GLN A 205 -6.32 -12.78 -13.17
CA GLN A 205 -5.99 -11.80 -14.22
C GLN A 205 -6.30 -10.36 -13.77
N ASP A 206 -7.28 -10.20 -12.89
CA ASP A 206 -7.73 -8.91 -12.38
C ASP A 206 -7.86 -8.96 -10.85
N ASN A 207 -7.73 -7.81 -10.20
CA ASN A 207 -7.98 -7.69 -8.76
C ASN A 207 -9.48 -7.55 -8.48
N THR A 208 -10.12 -8.66 -8.12
CA THR A 208 -11.56 -8.77 -7.84
C THR A 208 -11.90 -8.86 -6.35
N TRP A 209 -10.90 -9.09 -5.50
CA TRP A 209 -11.06 -9.27 -4.05
C TRP A 209 -10.91 -7.97 -3.25
N SER A 210 -10.18 -6.97 -3.76
CA SER A 210 -10.10 -5.65 -3.12
C SER A 210 -11.37 -4.82 -3.32
N HIS A 211 -11.65 -3.93 -2.36
CA HIS A 211 -12.71 -2.91 -2.43
C HIS A 211 -14.14 -3.43 -2.69
N GLN A 212 -14.45 -4.71 -2.44
CA GLN A 212 -15.81 -5.24 -2.68
C GLN A 212 -16.90 -4.46 -1.93
N ARG A 213 -16.61 -3.99 -0.70
CA ARG A 213 -17.56 -3.16 0.07
C ARG A 213 -17.86 -1.82 -0.61
N ARG A 214 -16.86 -1.21 -1.27
CA ARG A 214 -17.03 0.03 -2.06
C ARG A 214 -17.84 -0.27 -3.32
N LYS A 215 -17.48 -1.32 -4.08
CA LYS A 215 -18.22 -1.74 -5.28
C LYS A 215 -19.69 -2.07 -4.99
N ARG A 216 -20.00 -2.74 -3.86
CA ARG A 216 -21.40 -3.00 -3.43
C ARG A 216 -22.15 -1.70 -3.10
N ARG A 217 -21.51 -0.74 -2.43
CA ARG A 217 -22.12 0.56 -2.10
C ARG A 217 -22.33 1.43 -3.33
N GLU A 218 -21.38 1.44 -4.26
CA GLU A 218 -21.53 2.13 -5.54
C GLU A 218 -22.63 1.48 -6.39
N ALA A 219 -22.70 0.15 -6.46
CA ALA A 219 -23.80 -0.55 -7.12
C ALA A 219 -25.17 -0.24 -6.48
N MET A 220 -25.26 -0.17 -5.15
CA MET A 220 -26.49 0.28 -4.48
C MET A 220 -26.83 1.74 -4.81
N ARG A 221 -25.84 2.64 -4.87
CA ARG A 221 -26.07 4.05 -5.26
C ARG A 221 -26.52 4.16 -6.71
N VAL A 222 -25.89 3.45 -7.63
CA VAL A 222 -26.27 3.42 -9.05
C VAL A 222 -27.67 2.83 -9.21
N ALA A 223 -28.01 1.73 -8.55
CA ALA A 223 -29.36 1.17 -8.56
C ALA A 223 -30.41 2.12 -7.96
N THR A 224 -30.02 2.94 -6.97
CA THR A 224 -30.90 3.98 -6.39
C THR A 224 -31.10 5.15 -7.36
N VAL A 225 -30.07 5.52 -8.13
CA VAL A 225 -30.12 6.62 -9.12
C VAL A 225 -30.85 6.19 -10.40
N GLU A 226 -30.71 4.94 -10.85
CA GLU A 226 -31.46 4.35 -11.97
C GLU A 226 -32.96 4.24 -11.67
N SER A 227 -33.32 4.05 -10.40
CA SER A 227 -34.71 4.09 -9.90
C SER A 227 -35.34 5.49 -9.93
N SER A 228 -34.52 6.56 -9.92
CA SER A 228 -34.97 7.96 -9.92
C SER A 228 -34.97 8.67 -11.29
N GLY A 229 -34.68 7.97 -12.38
CA GLY A 229 -34.99 8.45 -13.73
C GLY A 229 -34.16 9.64 -14.26
N GLU A 230 -32.86 9.72 -13.96
CA GLU A 230 -31.95 10.65 -14.65
C GLU A 230 -31.06 9.90 -15.65
N LEU A 231 -31.20 10.22 -16.94
CA LEU A 231 -30.39 9.69 -18.03
C LEU A 231 -28.92 10.13 -17.86
N ALA A 232 -28.02 9.19 -17.59
CA ALA A 232 -26.59 9.38 -17.74
C ALA A 232 -26.13 8.88 -19.13
N SER A 233 -25.40 9.73 -19.82
CA SER A 233 -24.80 9.50 -21.14
C SER A 233 -23.85 8.30 -21.16
N GLU A 234 -24.00 7.45 -22.18
CA GLU A 234 -23.12 6.33 -22.49
C GLU A 234 -21.67 6.78 -22.66
N GLN A 235 -20.78 6.33 -21.77
CA GLN A 235 -19.34 6.28 -22.04
C GLN A 235 -18.92 4.85 -22.35
N GLY A 236 -18.21 4.72 -23.47
CA GLY A 236 -17.93 3.49 -24.18
C GLY A 236 -17.25 2.39 -23.36
N THR A 237 -17.55 1.17 -23.76
CA THR A 237 -16.96 -0.07 -23.28
C THR A 237 -15.43 -0.06 -23.46
N PRO A 238 -14.63 -0.23 -22.40
CA PRO A 238 -13.19 -0.41 -22.56
C PRO A 238 -12.93 -1.81 -23.13
N SER A 239 -12.30 -1.85 -24.30
CA SER A 239 -11.78 -3.07 -24.92
C SER A 239 -10.86 -3.81 -23.93
N LYS A 240 -11.23 -5.06 -23.57
CA LYS A 240 -10.44 -5.95 -22.72
C LYS A 240 -9.10 -6.28 -23.40
N ARG A 241 -8.05 -5.50 -23.14
CA ARG A 241 -6.69 -5.91 -23.45
C ARG A 241 -6.25 -6.99 -22.45
N CYS A 242 -6.03 -8.19 -22.97
CA CYS A 242 -5.51 -9.34 -22.23
C CYS A 242 -4.11 -9.02 -21.68
N ARG A 243 -3.94 -8.99 -20.35
CA ARG A 243 -2.62 -8.87 -19.73
C ARG A 243 -1.85 -10.17 -19.95
N THR A 244 -0.56 -10.08 -20.28
CA THR A 244 0.30 -11.25 -20.49
C THR A 244 0.75 -11.91 -19.19
N GLU A 245 0.76 -11.17 -18.08
CA GLU A 245 1.11 -11.66 -16.75
C GLU A 245 -0.04 -11.51 -15.76
N PRO A 246 -0.31 -12.53 -14.91
CA PRO A 246 -1.40 -12.49 -13.95
C PRO A 246 -1.14 -11.48 -12.82
N VAL A 247 -2.20 -10.81 -12.38
CA VAL A 247 -2.18 -9.90 -11.22
C VAL A 247 -1.77 -10.62 -9.93
N LEU A 248 -2.16 -11.89 -9.80
CA LEU A 248 -1.75 -12.75 -8.70
C LEU A 248 -1.67 -14.22 -9.16
N SER A 249 -0.63 -14.92 -8.71
CA SER A 249 -0.55 -16.37 -8.72
C SER A 249 -0.18 -16.87 -7.32
N ALA A 250 -0.91 -17.86 -6.82
CA ALA A 250 -0.71 -18.45 -5.50
C ALA A 250 -0.98 -19.96 -5.53
N ALA A 251 -0.29 -20.72 -4.68
CA ALA A 251 -0.70 -22.07 -4.34
C ALA A 251 -1.67 -22.00 -3.16
N VAL A 252 -2.74 -22.77 -3.21
CA VAL A 252 -3.80 -22.85 -2.19
C VAL A 252 -3.84 -24.29 -1.69
N SER A 253 -3.78 -24.48 -0.39
CA SER A 253 -3.97 -25.77 0.25
C SER A 253 -5.08 -25.71 1.30
N LEU A 254 -5.98 -26.67 1.25
CA LEU A 254 -6.99 -26.90 2.26
C LEU A 254 -6.59 -28.15 3.04
N LYS A 255 -6.36 -28.01 4.34
CA LYS A 255 -5.89 -29.10 5.21
C LYS A 255 -6.83 -29.29 6.40
N SER A 256 -7.03 -30.55 6.78
CA SER A 256 -7.67 -30.90 8.05
C SER A 256 -6.81 -30.46 9.24
N CYS A 257 -7.44 -29.97 10.30
CA CYS A 257 -6.80 -29.60 11.57
C CYS A 257 -7.73 -29.89 12.74
N ASP A 258 -7.21 -29.87 13.97
CA ASP A 258 -8.03 -30.18 15.16
C ASP A 258 -9.27 -29.26 15.26
N GLY A 259 -10.44 -29.89 15.11
CA GLY A 259 -11.75 -29.25 15.14
C GLY A 259 -12.10 -28.40 13.92
N GLY A 260 -11.51 -28.63 12.74
CA GLY A 260 -11.99 -28.05 11.49
C GLY A 260 -11.00 -28.02 10.33
N TRP A 261 -11.05 -26.96 9.53
CA TRP A 261 -10.29 -26.84 8.28
C TRP A 261 -9.47 -25.56 8.23
N THR A 262 -8.21 -25.70 7.83
CA THR A 262 -7.28 -24.59 7.63
C THR A 262 -7.01 -24.38 6.16
N LEU A 263 -7.15 -23.12 5.72
CA LEU A 263 -6.73 -22.67 4.40
C LEU A 263 -5.34 -22.07 4.49
N ALA A 264 -4.43 -22.55 3.67
CA ALA A 264 -3.09 -22.03 3.51
C ALA A 264 -2.87 -21.52 2.08
N LEU A 265 -2.27 -20.34 1.94
CA LEU A 265 -1.94 -19.75 0.65
C LEU A 265 -0.47 -19.34 0.60
N SER A 266 0.21 -19.74 -0.47
CA SER A 266 1.60 -19.38 -0.76
C SER A 266 1.67 -18.53 -2.00
N TYR A 267 2.24 -17.33 -1.89
CA TYR A 267 2.48 -16.45 -3.04
C TYR A 267 3.48 -17.08 -4.01
N LEU A 268 3.11 -17.17 -5.29
CA LEU A 268 3.97 -17.67 -6.37
C LEU A 268 4.46 -16.57 -7.31
N GLY A 269 3.65 -15.51 -7.53
CA GLY A 269 4.01 -14.42 -8.46
C GLY A 269 2.88 -13.42 -8.68
N GLY A 270 3.16 -12.33 -9.40
CA GLY A 270 2.19 -11.29 -9.75
C GLY A 270 2.30 -9.99 -8.96
N ILE A 271 1.83 -8.89 -9.54
CA ILE A 271 2.01 -7.53 -9.00
C ILE A 271 1.31 -7.28 -7.66
N ALA A 272 0.31 -8.09 -7.29
CA ALA A 272 -0.41 -7.96 -6.02
C ALA A 272 0.40 -8.43 -4.80
N GLY A 273 1.50 -9.18 -5.01
CA GLY A 273 2.39 -9.62 -3.95
C GLY A 273 1.73 -10.47 -2.86
N LYS A 274 2.42 -10.60 -1.71
CA LYS A 274 1.92 -11.33 -0.53
C LYS A 274 0.67 -10.70 0.09
N ASP A 275 0.51 -9.39 -0.07
CA ASP A 275 -0.67 -8.66 0.43
C ASP A 275 -1.94 -9.09 -0.30
N GLY A 276 -1.87 -9.34 -1.62
CA GLY A 276 -2.99 -9.91 -2.38
C GLY A 276 -3.43 -11.26 -1.84
N VAL A 277 -2.47 -12.12 -1.47
CA VAL A 277 -2.74 -13.42 -0.84
C VAL A 277 -3.43 -13.25 0.52
N ASN A 278 -2.96 -12.32 1.35
CA ASN A 278 -3.59 -12.03 2.63
C ASN A 278 -5.02 -11.51 2.46
N GLN A 279 -5.26 -10.63 1.50
CA GLN A 279 -6.60 -10.10 1.24
C GLN A 279 -7.58 -11.19 0.78
N ILE A 280 -7.15 -12.14 -0.06
CA ILE A 280 -7.97 -13.29 -0.44
C ILE A 280 -8.28 -14.18 0.78
N LEU A 281 -7.29 -14.45 1.63
CA LEU A 281 -7.52 -15.21 2.86
C LEU A 281 -8.57 -14.55 3.75
N GLN A 282 -8.45 -13.24 3.99
CA GLN A 282 -9.43 -12.49 4.78
C GLN A 282 -10.80 -12.45 4.11
N TYR A 283 -10.85 -12.32 2.79
CA TYR A 283 -12.10 -12.38 2.03
C TYR A 283 -12.84 -13.69 2.25
N VAL A 284 -12.14 -14.83 2.09
CA VAL A 284 -12.72 -16.16 2.30
C VAL A 284 -13.24 -16.32 3.73
N LYS A 285 -12.44 -15.91 4.73
CA LYS A 285 -12.86 -15.96 6.15
C LYS A 285 -14.13 -15.16 6.41
N ASN A 286 -14.20 -13.93 5.88
CA ASN A 286 -15.39 -13.09 6.06
C ASN A 286 -16.60 -13.66 5.34
N LYS A 287 -16.42 -14.17 4.11
CA LYS A 287 -17.52 -14.71 3.29
C LYS A 287 -18.12 -15.98 3.90
N LEU A 288 -17.29 -16.84 4.46
CA LEU A 288 -17.75 -18.06 5.15
C LEU A 288 -18.40 -17.74 6.50
N LYS A 289 -17.95 -16.68 7.18
CA LYS A 289 -18.61 -16.19 8.39
C LYS A 289 -20.01 -15.63 8.10
N GLU A 290 -20.15 -14.79 7.07
CA GLU A 290 -21.45 -14.26 6.59
C GLU A 290 -22.43 -15.36 6.19
N SER A 291 -21.95 -16.53 5.77
CA SER A 291 -22.80 -17.65 5.33
C SER A 291 -23.18 -18.60 6.46
N SER A 292 -22.66 -18.37 7.67
CA SER A 292 -22.91 -19.19 8.87
C SER A 292 -23.81 -18.48 9.90
N GLU A 293 -24.14 -17.21 9.66
CA GLU A 293 -25.13 -16.40 10.39
C GLU A 293 -26.46 -16.42 9.64
#